data_AF-A0A835CVV1-F1
#
_entry.id   AF-A0A835CVV1-F1
#
_cell.length_a   1.000
_cell.length_b   1.000
_cell.length_c   1.000
_cell.angle_alpha   90.00
_cell.angle_beta   90.00
_cell.angle_gamma   90.00
#
_symmetry.space_group_name_H-M   'P 1'
#
loop_
_entity.id
_entity.type
_entity.pdbx_description
1 polymer ?
#
loop_
_entity_poly.entity_id
_entity_poly.type
_entity_poly.pdbx_seq_one_letter_code
_entity_poly.pdbx_strand_id
1 'polypeptide(L)'
;MSDSERDQLHVPYREYHSQNNTRNQAALVETDALVDLSTTPPPQSSSSSSLIATTTPQINHQFLGNKIIPPSLLCDTSDSLPEVEFAPNTINDTNVIIDSTGIERESQPLLGRLELDVTFNRFSDDPQFSELVWQAETAIDNGIFPERIYQGSSGSYFVKNQAGKIIGVFKPKDEEPYGRLNPKWTKWMHKLCCPCCFGRSCLIPNQGYLSEAGASLVDRKLGLGVVPNTRVIKLVSKTFNYPRIDIQKARMKQVIMDQFPAVGSQFKRLGLPPKIGSFQLFMDGYKDADYWLRRWENDPLPTRLAHEFQLFFERLVILDYIIRNTDRGNDNWLIKYDPIVAKNSPETCTVKIAAIDNGLAFPFKHPDSWRAYPYHWAWLSQAKLPFSEATRELVLPQLSDQNFVQDLCDDLYQLFKQDKGFDRHHFEKQMGVMRGQILNLQQALKDSKSPVQLVQMPAVIVEKAKRDSDTPKLFSFSDTFTQRFQNKSPFFSWC
;
A
#
# COMPACT_ATOMS: atom_id res chain seq x y z
N MET A 1 22.65 -30.95 17.05
CA MET A 1 23.97 -30.28 16.94
C MET A 1 24.25 -29.61 18.27
N SER A 2 25.52 -29.38 18.63
CA SER A 2 25.94 -29.01 20.00
C SER A 2 25.66 -27.55 20.36
N ASP A 3 25.49 -27.28 21.66
CA ASP A 3 25.22 -25.95 22.25
C ASP A 3 26.42 -24.99 22.26
N SER A 4 27.22 -24.97 21.20
CA SER A 4 28.53 -24.28 21.13
C SER A 4 28.57 -23.03 20.22
N GLU A 5 27.43 -22.60 19.66
CA GLU A 5 27.35 -21.52 18.66
C GLU A 5 26.29 -20.44 18.98
N ARG A 6 25.97 -20.21 20.26
CA ARG A 6 24.94 -19.24 20.68
C ARG A 6 25.43 -17.83 21.05
N ASP A 7 26.72 -17.64 21.26
CA ASP A 7 27.29 -16.36 21.74
C ASP A 7 28.04 -15.58 20.65
N GLN A 8 27.31 -14.85 19.80
CA GLN A 8 27.70 -13.54 19.25
C GLN A 8 26.61 -12.90 18.37
N LEU A 9 25.93 -11.87 18.92
CA LEU A 9 25.49 -10.61 18.28
C LEU A 9 24.37 -9.93 19.10
N HIS A 10 24.64 -9.68 20.39
CA HIS A 10 23.75 -8.85 21.21
C HIS A 10 24.14 -7.37 21.06
N VAL A 11 23.32 -6.60 20.33
CA VAL A 11 23.49 -5.15 20.17
C VAL A 11 22.29 -4.46 20.83
N PRO A 12 22.48 -3.65 21.90
CA PRO A 12 21.36 -3.05 22.63
C PRO A 12 20.64 -2.00 21.78
N TYR A 13 19.31 -2.10 21.73
CA TYR A 13 18.44 -1.14 21.06
C TYR A 13 18.34 0.14 21.90
N ARG A 14 18.58 1.31 21.29
CA ARG A 14 18.60 2.59 21.99
C ARG A 14 17.24 3.29 21.87
N GLU A 15 16.48 3.33 22.95
CA GLU A 15 15.18 3.99 23.00
C GLU A 15 15.30 5.52 22.88
N TYR A 16 14.44 6.13 22.07
CA TYR A 16 14.30 7.58 21.99
C TYR A 16 13.19 8.05 22.93
N HIS A 17 13.55 8.42 24.16
CA HIS A 17 12.65 9.18 25.03
C HIS A 17 12.65 10.65 24.63
N SER A 18 11.47 11.16 24.28
CA SER A 18 11.19 12.60 24.36
C SER A 18 10.94 12.96 25.83
N GLN A 19 11.72 13.88 26.40
CA GLN A 19 11.49 14.43 27.73
C GLN A 19 11.67 15.95 27.73
N ASN A 20 10.77 16.64 28.43
CA ASN A 20 10.82 18.08 28.66
C ASN A 20 11.74 18.45 29.83
N ASN A 21 12.16 19.71 29.86
CA ASN A 21 13.06 20.29 30.87
C ASN A 21 12.65 20.05 32.34
N THR A 22 13.62 19.66 33.16
CA THR A 22 13.74 20.16 34.55
C THR A 22 15.22 20.25 34.96
N ARG A 23 15.56 21.21 35.84
CA ARG A 23 16.93 21.44 36.34
C ARG A 23 17.30 20.48 37.48
N ASN A 24 18.57 20.08 37.57
CA ASN A 24 19.46 20.39 38.71
C ASN A 24 20.94 20.06 38.41
N GLN A 25 21.84 20.34 39.36
CA GLN A 25 23.29 20.49 39.13
C GLN A 25 24.17 19.35 39.71
N ALA A 26 25.44 19.35 39.24
CA ALA A 26 26.69 19.08 39.97
C ALA A 26 27.39 17.70 39.81
N ALA A 27 28.67 17.72 40.23
CA ALA A 27 29.73 16.68 40.23
C ALA A 27 30.60 16.54 38.96
N LEU A 28 31.91 16.79 39.12
CA LEU A 28 32.99 16.62 38.14
C LEU A 28 33.54 15.18 38.16
N VAL A 29 34.19 14.76 37.06
CA VAL A 29 35.54 14.16 37.05
C VAL A 29 36.26 14.61 35.76
N GLU A 30 37.58 14.81 35.80
CA GLU A 30 38.44 15.22 34.68
C GLU A 30 39.04 14.02 33.91
N THR A 31 39.40 14.21 32.63
CA THR A 31 40.64 13.68 32.02
C THR A 31 40.98 14.47 30.75
N ASP A 32 42.23 14.91 30.60
CA ASP A 32 42.72 15.65 29.44
C ASP A 32 43.02 14.80 28.20
N ALA A 33 42.86 15.40 27.01
CA ALA A 33 43.70 15.14 25.84
C ALA A 33 43.64 16.34 24.86
N LEU A 34 44.77 17.00 24.60
CA LEU A 34 44.87 18.08 23.60
C LEU A 34 44.96 17.49 22.18
N VAL A 35 44.38 18.18 21.18
CA VAL A 35 45.13 18.97 20.19
C VAL A 35 44.23 20.13 19.73
N ASP A 36 44.75 21.36 19.71
CA ASP A 36 44.11 22.54 19.11
C ASP A 36 44.81 22.94 17.80
N LEU A 37 44.08 23.56 16.87
CA LEU A 37 44.63 24.22 15.68
C LEU A 37 43.75 25.43 15.32
N SER A 38 43.94 26.51 16.07
CA SER A 38 43.19 27.75 15.98
C SER A 38 43.31 28.50 14.64
N THR A 39 42.32 29.34 14.31
CA THR A 39 42.58 30.61 13.60
C THR A 39 41.42 31.60 13.79
N THR A 40 41.72 32.76 14.37
CA THR A 40 40.79 33.90 14.56
C THR A 40 41.42 35.20 14.07
N PRO A 41 40.60 36.16 13.61
CA PRO A 41 40.81 37.57 14.02
C PRO A 41 39.56 38.23 14.64
N PRO A 42 39.68 39.36 15.37
CA PRO A 42 38.73 39.71 16.45
C PRO A 42 38.11 41.15 16.30
N PRO A 43 37.77 41.97 17.33
CA PRO A 43 36.36 42.38 17.50
C PRO A 43 36.07 43.89 17.76
N GLN A 44 34.88 44.37 17.40
CA GLN A 44 34.28 45.66 17.83
C GLN A 44 32.74 45.58 17.74
N SER A 45 31.91 46.38 18.43
CA SER A 45 32.01 47.07 19.73
C SER A 45 30.58 47.51 20.16
N SER A 46 30.37 47.87 21.43
CA SER A 46 29.04 48.21 21.98
C SER A 46 28.67 49.69 21.88
N SER A 47 27.41 50.02 21.58
CA SER A 47 26.79 51.32 21.87
C SER A 47 25.28 51.19 22.13
N SER A 48 24.66 52.24 22.66
CA SER A 48 23.30 52.25 23.24
C SER A 48 22.47 53.45 22.75
N SER A 49 21.20 53.54 23.19
CA SER A 49 20.31 54.72 23.11
C SER A 49 19.60 54.95 21.75
N SER A 50 18.40 55.55 21.67
CA SER A 50 17.33 55.81 22.67
C SER A 50 16.09 56.45 22.01
N LEU A 51 14.88 56.17 22.55
CA LEU A 51 13.59 56.86 22.25
C LEU A 51 13.07 56.64 20.80
N ILE A 52 11.77 56.74 20.46
CA ILE A 52 10.52 57.22 21.12
C ILE A 52 9.36 56.21 20.74
N ALA A 53 8.05 56.30 20.98
CA ALA A 53 7.11 57.35 21.44
C ALA A 53 5.81 56.79 22.11
N THR A 54 5.08 57.66 22.82
CA THR A 54 3.59 57.78 22.94
C THR A 54 2.64 56.56 23.07
N THR A 55 2.20 56.34 24.31
CA THR A 55 0.78 56.32 24.80
C THR A 55 -0.31 55.38 24.23
N THR A 56 -0.75 54.49 25.13
CA THR A 56 -2.11 54.03 25.51
C THR A 56 -3.32 54.98 25.24
N PRO A 57 -4.60 54.51 25.22
CA PRO A 57 -5.23 53.71 26.30
C PRO A 57 -6.15 52.52 25.92
N GLN A 58 -6.47 51.73 26.95
CA GLN A 58 -7.48 50.66 26.96
C GLN A 58 -8.87 51.18 27.35
N ILE A 59 -9.93 50.43 27.03
CA ILE A 59 -11.20 50.44 27.76
C ILE A 59 -11.64 48.98 28.02
N ASN A 60 -11.98 48.66 29.27
CA ASN A 60 -12.61 47.40 29.68
C ASN A 60 -14.14 47.52 29.57
N HIS A 61 -14.86 46.39 29.42
CA HIS A 61 -16.07 46.13 30.20
C HIS A 61 -16.36 44.63 30.31
N GLN A 62 -17.21 44.25 31.27
CA GLN A 62 -17.36 42.86 31.73
C GLN A 62 -18.81 42.57 32.19
N PHE A 63 -19.23 41.31 32.03
CA PHE A 63 -20.21 40.55 32.84
C PHE A 63 -21.75 40.71 32.70
N LEU A 64 -22.41 39.54 32.84
CA LEU A 64 -23.84 39.20 33.08
C LEU A 64 -24.92 39.70 32.06
N GLY A 65 -25.98 38.94 31.73
CA GLY A 65 -26.28 37.51 31.92
C GLY A 65 -27.74 37.18 32.29
N ASN A 66 -28.41 36.24 31.58
CA ASN A 66 -29.46 35.31 32.11
C ASN A 66 -30.08 34.38 31.04
N LYS A 67 -30.78 33.32 31.49
CA LYS A 67 -31.59 32.36 30.68
C LYS A 67 -33.09 32.68 30.77
N ILE A 68 -33.90 32.16 29.82
CA ILE A 68 -35.22 31.50 30.03
C ILE A 68 -35.65 30.81 28.72
N ILE A 69 -36.50 29.76 28.79
CA ILE A 69 -37.05 28.96 27.67
C ILE A 69 -38.50 28.51 28.03
N PRO A 70 -39.25 27.78 27.17
CA PRO A 70 -40.38 28.22 26.33
C PRO A 70 -41.78 28.01 26.99
N PRO A 71 -42.91 28.01 26.23
CA PRO A 71 -43.37 26.76 25.60
C PRO A 71 -43.96 26.85 24.17
N SER A 72 -44.07 25.66 23.58
CA SER A 72 -44.61 25.22 22.27
C SER A 72 -46.12 25.39 22.02
N LEU A 73 -46.62 25.08 20.80
CA LEU A 73 -47.53 23.93 20.49
C LEU A 73 -48.07 23.93 19.01
N LEU A 74 -48.07 22.74 18.35
CA LEU A 74 -49.11 22.15 17.44
C LEU A 74 -49.55 22.86 16.11
N CYS A 75 -50.01 22.19 15.03
CA CYS A 75 -49.90 20.79 14.52
C CYS A 75 -50.35 20.67 13.02
N ASP A 76 -50.10 19.51 12.39
CA ASP A 76 -50.93 18.83 11.34
C ASP A 76 -51.19 19.48 9.94
N THR A 77 -51.47 18.77 8.81
CA THR A 77 -51.50 17.32 8.46
C THR A 77 -51.43 17.04 6.93
N SER A 78 -51.10 15.78 6.56
CA SER A 78 -51.66 14.92 5.46
C SER A 78 -51.44 15.18 3.95
N ASP A 79 -51.19 14.06 3.25
CA ASP A 79 -51.68 13.67 1.88
C ASP A 79 -51.18 14.41 0.62
N SER A 80 -51.08 13.80 -0.59
CA SER A 80 -51.17 12.37 -1.03
C SER A 80 -50.50 12.17 -2.41
N LEU A 81 -50.35 10.92 -2.86
CA LEU A 81 -49.90 10.55 -4.23
C LEU A 81 -51.01 10.70 -5.30
N PRO A 82 -50.62 10.73 -6.58
CA PRO A 82 -51.32 9.94 -7.62
C PRO A 82 -50.39 9.00 -8.43
N GLU A 83 -50.99 8.24 -9.36
CA GLU A 83 -50.48 6.99 -9.97
C GLU A 83 -50.55 7.04 -11.53
N VAL A 84 -50.31 5.89 -12.20
CA VAL A 84 -50.48 5.60 -13.66
C VAL A 84 -49.33 6.15 -14.54
N GLU A 85 -48.31 5.37 -14.93
CA GLU A 85 -48.27 4.20 -15.85
C GLU A 85 -48.32 4.57 -17.35
N PHE A 86 -47.27 4.18 -18.11
CA PHE A 86 -47.33 3.43 -19.38
C PHE A 86 -45.92 3.26 -20.01
N ALA A 87 -45.72 2.15 -20.71
CA ALA A 87 -44.57 1.86 -21.60
C ALA A 87 -45.15 1.44 -22.98
N PRO A 88 -44.44 1.49 -24.14
CA PRO A 88 -43.14 0.83 -24.31
C PRO A 88 -42.15 1.39 -25.38
N ASN A 89 -41.02 0.69 -25.49
CA ASN A 89 -40.24 0.42 -26.72
C ASN A 89 -39.33 1.50 -27.40
N THR A 90 -38.08 1.04 -27.57
CA THR A 90 -37.20 1.08 -28.77
C THR A 90 -36.33 2.28 -29.15
N ILE A 91 -35.05 1.93 -29.32
CA ILE A 91 -34.05 2.42 -30.29
C ILE A 91 -33.25 3.69 -29.92
N ASN A 92 -32.00 3.65 -30.37
CA ASN A 92 -30.97 4.69 -30.27
C ASN A 92 -31.47 6.06 -30.74
N ASP A 93 -30.81 7.13 -30.29
CA ASP A 93 -30.08 7.92 -31.29
C ASP A 93 -28.85 8.67 -30.77
N THR A 94 -27.97 9.03 -31.70
CA THR A 94 -26.84 9.93 -31.47
C THR A 94 -27.29 11.39 -31.37
N ASN A 95 -26.99 12.08 -30.27
CA ASN A 95 -27.25 13.52 -30.17
C ASN A 95 -26.29 14.33 -31.06
N VAL A 96 -26.84 14.89 -32.13
CA VAL A 96 -26.18 15.80 -33.06
C VAL A 96 -25.88 17.14 -32.38
N ILE A 97 -24.73 17.73 -32.67
CA ILE A 97 -24.39 19.09 -32.22
C ILE A 97 -25.19 20.09 -33.06
N ILE A 98 -26.08 20.84 -32.41
CA ILE A 98 -26.76 22.00 -33.00
C ILE A 98 -25.84 23.21 -32.81
N ASP A 99 -25.31 23.73 -33.92
CA ASP A 99 -24.62 25.02 -33.95
C ASP A 99 -25.62 26.17 -33.84
N SER A 100 -25.21 27.33 -33.30
CA SER A 100 -26.05 28.51 -33.15
C SER A 100 -25.23 29.78 -33.20
N THR A 101 -25.66 30.71 -34.05
CA THR A 101 -24.83 31.80 -34.55
C THR A 101 -24.92 33.09 -33.72
N GLY A 102 -23.76 33.67 -33.43
CA GLY A 102 -23.60 35.13 -33.44
C GLY A 102 -23.21 35.85 -32.14
N ILE A 103 -22.21 36.72 -32.31
CA ILE A 103 -22.06 38.05 -31.68
C ILE A 103 -21.52 38.10 -30.23
N GLU A 104 -20.29 38.61 -30.14
CA GLU A 104 -19.67 39.41 -29.06
C GLU A 104 -19.85 39.01 -27.58
N ARG A 105 -18.84 38.29 -27.04
CA ARG A 105 -18.29 38.54 -25.68
C ARG A 105 -16.77 38.33 -25.62
N GLU A 106 -16.01 39.28 -26.17
CA GLU A 106 -14.53 39.30 -26.10
C GLU A 106 -14.03 39.77 -24.71
N SER A 107 -14.40 39.05 -23.64
CA SER A 107 -13.93 39.35 -22.26
C SER A 107 -14.14 38.18 -21.28
N GLN A 108 -13.78 36.96 -21.69
CA GLN A 108 -13.56 35.86 -20.74
C GLN A 108 -12.11 35.38 -20.82
N PRO A 109 -11.41 35.14 -19.68
CA PRO A 109 -10.15 34.41 -19.72
C PRO A 109 -10.44 32.99 -20.23
N LEU A 110 -9.75 32.57 -21.29
CA LEU A 110 -9.95 31.27 -21.92
C LEU A 110 -9.51 30.13 -20.99
N LEU A 111 -10.41 29.71 -20.11
CA LEU A 111 -10.26 28.59 -19.16
C LEU A 111 -10.40 27.23 -19.87
N GLY A 112 -9.84 27.15 -21.09
CA GLY A 112 -9.97 26.04 -22.03
C GLY A 112 -8.65 25.32 -22.28
N ARG A 113 -7.87 25.02 -21.22
CA ARG A 113 -6.65 24.21 -21.36
C ARG A 113 -6.15 23.44 -20.12
N LEU A 114 -7.06 22.95 -19.27
CA LEU A 114 -6.69 22.15 -18.09
C LEU A 114 -7.20 20.69 -18.07
N GLU A 115 -7.76 20.17 -19.17
CA GLU A 115 -8.28 18.79 -19.22
C GLU A 115 -7.22 17.69 -19.43
N LEU A 116 -5.95 18.05 -19.67
CA LEU A 116 -4.88 17.05 -19.79
C LEU A 116 -4.41 16.57 -18.41
N ASP A 117 -4.29 15.24 -18.27
CA ASP A 117 -3.60 14.52 -17.18
C ASP A 117 -4.27 14.48 -15.78
N VAL A 118 -5.33 15.25 -15.51
CA VAL A 118 -5.95 15.38 -14.16
C VAL A 118 -6.68 14.10 -13.67
N THR A 119 -6.94 13.13 -14.56
CA THR A 119 -7.77 11.95 -14.26
C THR A 119 -7.02 10.77 -13.61
N PHE A 120 -5.67 10.74 -13.64
CA PHE A 120 -4.93 9.51 -13.28
C PHE A 120 -5.04 9.06 -11.83
N ASN A 121 -5.34 9.97 -10.90
CA ASN A 121 -5.44 9.69 -9.47
C ASN A 121 -6.90 9.79 -8.96
N ARG A 122 -7.89 9.67 -9.87
CA ARG A 122 -9.32 9.67 -9.54
C ARG A 122 -9.88 8.25 -9.60
N PHE A 123 -10.42 7.78 -8.48
CA PHE A 123 -11.01 6.47 -8.30
C PHE A 123 -12.50 6.67 -8.01
N SER A 124 -13.36 6.54 -9.02
CA SER A 124 -14.82 6.70 -8.87
C SER A 124 -15.44 5.59 -8.02
N ASP A 125 -14.79 4.43 -7.93
CA ASP A 125 -15.11 3.35 -7.00
C ASP A 125 -14.65 3.61 -5.56
N ASP A 126 -13.84 4.66 -5.33
CA ASP A 126 -13.17 4.94 -4.06
C ASP A 126 -12.89 6.44 -3.86
N PRO A 127 -13.93 7.24 -3.56
CA PRO A 127 -13.76 8.68 -3.33
C PRO A 127 -12.86 8.99 -2.14
N GLN A 128 -12.82 8.11 -1.13
CA GLN A 128 -12.01 8.31 0.07
C GLN A 128 -10.50 8.11 -0.21
N PHE A 129 -10.13 7.12 -1.03
CA PHE A 129 -8.75 7.00 -1.50
C PHE A 129 -8.39 8.15 -2.46
N SER A 130 -9.32 8.60 -3.32
CA SER A 130 -9.12 9.75 -4.21
C SER A 130 -8.81 11.04 -3.43
N GLU A 131 -9.56 11.32 -2.37
CA GLU A 131 -9.33 12.45 -1.45
C GLU A 131 -7.96 12.34 -0.78
N LEU A 132 -7.57 11.15 -0.31
CA LEU A 132 -6.29 10.95 0.35
C LEU A 132 -5.08 11.12 -0.59
N VAL A 133 -5.21 10.76 -1.88
CA VAL A 133 -4.18 11.07 -2.89
C VAL A 133 -4.15 12.57 -3.20
N TRP A 134 -5.30 13.24 -3.26
CA TRP A 134 -5.34 14.71 -3.43
C TRP A 134 -4.69 15.46 -2.25
N GLN A 135 -4.84 14.95 -1.01
CA GLN A 135 -4.12 15.48 0.15
C GLN A 135 -2.60 15.31 0.04
N ALA A 136 -2.11 14.22 -0.58
CA ALA A 136 -0.69 14.01 -0.86
C ALA A 136 -0.16 14.97 -1.93
N GLU A 137 -0.90 15.15 -3.04
CA GLU A 137 -0.55 16.10 -4.11
C GLU A 137 -0.49 17.53 -3.57
N THR A 138 -1.53 17.95 -2.84
CA THR A 138 -1.60 19.30 -2.27
C THR A 138 -0.56 19.54 -1.16
N ALA A 139 -0.10 18.50 -0.45
CA ALA A 139 1.02 18.61 0.46
C ALA A 139 2.35 18.84 -0.29
N ILE A 140 2.59 18.09 -1.37
CA ILE A 140 3.77 18.22 -2.23
C ILE A 140 3.86 19.62 -2.86
N ASP A 141 2.75 20.14 -3.38
CA ASP A 141 2.71 21.47 -4.01
C ASP A 141 2.98 22.59 -2.99
N ASN A 142 2.51 22.43 -1.74
CA ASN A 142 2.86 23.29 -0.60
C ASN A 142 4.24 23.01 0.01
N GLY A 143 5.09 22.18 -0.62
CA GLY A 143 6.47 21.94 -0.22
C GLY A 143 6.69 20.87 0.86
N ILE A 144 5.64 20.17 1.29
CA ILE A 144 5.70 19.07 2.27
C ILE A 144 5.95 17.76 1.49
N PHE A 145 7.21 17.50 1.17
CA PHE A 145 7.60 16.38 0.30
C PHE A 145 7.61 15.01 1.02
N PRO A 146 7.34 13.91 0.29
CA PRO A 146 7.54 12.56 0.76
C PRO A 146 8.98 12.28 1.23
N GLU A 147 9.11 11.66 2.39
CA GLU A 147 10.39 11.31 3.02
C GLU A 147 10.79 9.87 2.70
N ARG A 148 12.07 9.66 2.39
CA ARG A 148 12.57 8.35 1.96
C ARG A 148 12.68 7.40 3.15
N ILE A 149 12.16 6.18 2.99
CA ILE A 149 12.36 5.09 3.95
C ILE A 149 13.75 4.46 3.70
N TYR A 150 14.60 4.44 4.73
CA TYR A 150 15.98 3.93 4.64
C TYR A 150 16.08 2.43 4.97
N GLN A 151 15.26 1.99 5.93
CA GLN A 151 15.01 0.59 6.27
C GLN A 151 14.27 -0.12 5.11
N GLY A 152 14.42 -1.44 5.00
CA GLY A 152 13.80 -2.25 3.95
C GLY A 152 14.48 -2.19 2.57
N SER A 153 13.79 -2.73 1.57
CA SER A 153 14.25 -2.78 0.18
C SER A 153 14.11 -1.41 -0.52
N SER A 154 14.88 -1.16 -1.58
CA SER A 154 15.01 0.19 -2.16
C SER A 154 13.73 0.74 -2.78
N GLY A 155 13.57 2.07 -2.73
CA GLY A 155 12.55 2.80 -3.48
C GLY A 155 11.20 2.93 -2.77
N SER A 156 11.20 3.22 -1.46
CA SER A 156 9.96 3.46 -0.68
C SER A 156 9.98 4.83 0.01
N TYR A 157 8.82 5.48 0.09
CA TYR A 157 8.66 6.84 0.61
C TYR A 157 7.43 6.96 1.52
N PHE A 158 7.57 7.57 2.70
CA PHE A 158 6.45 8.02 3.52
C PHE A 158 5.87 9.30 2.91
N VAL A 159 4.60 9.25 2.51
CA VAL A 159 3.86 10.40 1.95
C VAL A 159 3.03 11.05 3.06
N LYS A 160 3.04 12.39 3.08
CA LYS A 160 2.42 13.22 4.12
C LYS A 160 1.25 14.03 3.58
N ASN A 161 0.33 14.43 4.45
CA ASN A 161 -0.68 15.46 4.15
C ASN A 161 -0.19 16.87 4.56
N GLN A 162 -1.02 17.89 4.37
CA GLN A 162 -0.70 19.29 4.70
C GLN A 162 -0.34 19.52 6.18
N ALA A 163 -0.80 18.66 7.10
CA ALA A 163 -0.46 18.72 8.52
C ALA A 163 0.85 17.97 8.87
N GLY A 164 1.58 17.47 7.86
CA GLY A 164 2.81 16.68 8.04
C GLY A 164 2.59 15.25 8.55
N LYS A 165 1.34 14.82 8.77
CA LYS A 165 1.03 13.44 9.18
C LYS A 165 1.26 12.50 7.99
N ILE A 166 1.91 11.37 8.25
CA ILE A 166 2.07 10.28 7.27
C ILE A 166 0.70 9.66 6.98
N ILE A 167 0.32 9.63 5.70
CA ILE A 167 -0.97 9.09 5.20
C ILE A 167 -0.79 7.84 4.35
N GLY A 168 0.39 7.61 3.78
CA GLY A 168 0.67 6.40 3.00
C GLY A 168 2.15 6.13 2.74
N VAL A 169 2.42 4.97 2.17
CA VAL A 169 3.72 4.56 1.66
C VAL A 169 3.64 4.47 0.13
N PHE A 170 4.49 5.21 -0.57
CA PHE A 170 4.61 5.19 -2.03
C PHE A 170 5.87 4.47 -2.47
N LYS A 171 5.71 3.52 -3.41
CA LYS A 171 6.80 2.72 -4.01
C LYS A 171 6.86 2.96 -5.52
N PRO A 172 7.65 3.93 -6.02
CA PRO A 172 7.79 4.19 -7.45
C PRO A 172 8.47 3.03 -8.17
N LYS A 173 7.81 2.55 -9.24
CA LYS A 173 8.19 1.39 -10.06
C LYS A 173 9.64 1.40 -10.55
N ASP A 174 10.16 2.58 -10.89
CA ASP A 174 11.49 2.74 -11.47
C ASP A 174 12.63 2.72 -10.45
N GLU A 175 12.31 2.73 -9.15
CA GLU A 175 13.26 2.65 -8.02
C GLU A 175 13.23 1.31 -7.26
N GLU A 176 12.32 0.40 -7.63
CA GLU A 176 12.24 -0.99 -7.15
C GLU A 176 13.61 -1.71 -7.19
N PRO A 177 13.79 -2.85 -6.49
CA PRO A 177 15.02 -3.64 -6.54
C PRO A 177 15.58 -3.99 -7.93
N TYR A 178 14.74 -4.03 -8.97
CA TYR A 178 15.13 -4.24 -10.38
C TYR A 178 14.89 -3.01 -11.28
N GLY A 179 14.44 -1.89 -10.67
CA GLY A 179 14.22 -0.60 -11.29
C GLY A 179 15.48 0.02 -11.88
N ARG A 180 15.32 0.71 -13.01
CA ARG A 180 16.43 1.38 -13.72
C ARG A 180 17.10 2.48 -12.88
N LEU A 181 16.40 3.02 -11.90
CA LEU A 181 16.85 4.09 -11.00
C LEU A 181 16.91 3.62 -9.53
N ASN A 182 17.07 2.31 -9.29
CA ASN A 182 17.26 1.76 -7.95
C ASN A 182 18.45 2.45 -7.22
N PRO A 183 18.23 3.18 -6.12
CA PRO A 183 19.29 3.91 -5.42
C PRO A 183 20.25 3.02 -4.61
N LYS A 184 19.95 1.73 -4.43
CA LYS A 184 20.89 0.73 -3.85
C LYS A 184 21.63 0.03 -5.00
N TRP A 185 22.57 0.76 -5.61
CA TRP A 185 23.30 0.43 -6.86
C TRP A 185 24.00 -0.94 -6.88
N THR A 186 24.37 -1.47 -5.71
CA THR A 186 25.06 -2.76 -5.52
C THR A 186 24.35 -3.96 -6.17
N LYS A 187 23.02 -3.94 -6.31
CA LYS A 187 22.27 -5.02 -6.98
C LYS A 187 22.55 -5.11 -8.49
N TRP A 188 23.00 -4.04 -9.15
CA TRP A 188 23.39 -4.08 -10.57
C TRP A 188 24.73 -4.80 -10.77
N MET A 189 25.71 -4.52 -9.91
CA MET A 189 27.03 -5.16 -9.94
C MET A 189 26.92 -6.68 -9.72
N HIS A 190 26.11 -7.12 -8.75
CA HIS A 190 25.89 -8.55 -8.48
C HIS A 190 25.16 -9.29 -9.62
N LYS A 191 24.30 -8.59 -10.38
CA LYS A 191 23.60 -9.13 -11.55
C LYS A 191 24.57 -9.47 -12.70
N LEU A 192 25.74 -8.84 -12.74
CA LEU A 192 26.76 -9.11 -13.77
C LEU A 192 27.62 -10.33 -13.44
N CYS A 193 27.84 -10.64 -12.15
CA CYS A 193 28.79 -11.67 -11.72
C CYS A 193 28.18 -13.06 -11.48
N CYS A 194 26.90 -13.19 -11.10
CA CYS A 194 26.25 -14.50 -10.87
C CYS A 194 24.78 -14.56 -11.36
N PRO A 195 24.55 -14.80 -12.66
CA PRO A 195 23.20 -14.83 -13.24
C PRO A 195 22.24 -15.87 -12.63
N CYS A 196 22.76 -16.96 -12.06
CA CYS A 196 21.97 -18.04 -11.46
C CYS A 196 21.48 -17.75 -10.03
N CYS A 197 22.13 -16.86 -9.28
CA CYS A 197 21.84 -16.64 -7.85
C CYS A 197 20.92 -15.44 -7.59
N PHE A 198 20.94 -14.43 -8.46
CA PHE A 198 20.37 -13.11 -8.17
C PHE A 198 19.01 -12.85 -8.83
N GLY A 199 17.96 -13.26 -8.13
CA GLY A 199 16.58 -12.85 -8.40
C GLY A 199 15.56 -13.92 -8.01
N ARG A 200 14.28 -13.52 -7.92
CA ARG A 200 13.17 -14.47 -7.81
C ARG A 200 12.77 -14.92 -9.21
N SER A 201 13.36 -16.02 -9.69
CA SER A 201 13.18 -16.57 -11.06
C SER A 201 11.75 -17.00 -11.42
N CYS A 202 10.83 -16.99 -10.46
CA CYS A 202 9.40 -17.24 -10.63
C CYS A 202 8.55 -15.95 -10.74
N LEU A 203 9.13 -14.76 -10.50
CA LEU A 203 8.44 -13.46 -10.58
C LEU A 203 8.77 -12.74 -11.89
N ILE A 204 7.82 -11.93 -12.37
CA ILE A 204 8.07 -10.99 -13.47
C ILE A 204 8.86 -9.78 -12.92
N PRO A 205 10.01 -9.41 -13.51
CA PRO A 205 10.78 -8.27 -13.01
C PRO A 205 10.03 -6.93 -13.15
N ASN A 206 10.25 -6.02 -12.20
CA ASN A 206 9.83 -4.61 -12.29
C ASN A 206 8.29 -4.41 -12.35
N GLN A 207 7.54 -5.29 -11.67
CA GLN A 207 6.09 -5.23 -11.50
C GLN A 207 5.67 -5.27 -10.01
N GLY A 208 6.58 -4.96 -9.08
CA GLY A 208 6.29 -5.05 -7.64
C GLY A 208 5.12 -4.15 -7.22
N TYR A 209 5.02 -2.96 -7.80
CA TYR A 209 3.89 -2.05 -7.62
C TYR A 209 2.52 -2.63 -8.07
N LEU A 210 2.49 -3.53 -9.06
CA LEU A 210 1.27 -4.25 -9.45
C LEU A 210 0.95 -5.39 -8.49
N SER A 211 1.98 -6.07 -7.95
CA SER A 211 1.81 -7.10 -6.93
C SER A 211 1.22 -6.51 -5.62
N GLU A 212 1.67 -5.31 -5.23
CA GLU A 212 1.09 -4.56 -4.10
C GLU A 212 -0.40 -4.21 -4.31
N ALA A 213 -0.73 -3.59 -5.45
CA ALA A 213 -2.13 -3.24 -5.76
C ALA A 213 -3.00 -4.49 -5.99
N GLY A 214 -2.42 -5.56 -6.56
CA GLY A 214 -3.09 -6.84 -6.79
C GLY A 214 -3.44 -7.56 -5.50
N ALA A 215 -2.58 -7.50 -4.48
CA ALA A 215 -2.91 -8.02 -3.15
C ALA A 215 -4.10 -7.29 -2.52
N SER A 216 -4.14 -5.95 -2.63
CA SER A 216 -5.29 -5.16 -2.14
C SER A 216 -6.56 -5.33 -3.00
N LEU A 217 -6.44 -5.73 -4.26
CA LEU A 217 -7.57 -6.13 -5.11
C LEU A 217 -8.13 -7.48 -4.65
N VAL A 218 -7.27 -8.49 -4.45
CA VAL A 218 -7.65 -9.82 -3.95
C VAL A 218 -8.30 -9.73 -2.56
N ASP A 219 -7.70 -8.96 -1.64
CA ASP A 219 -8.22 -8.74 -0.29
C ASP A 219 -9.65 -8.17 -0.29
N ARG A 220 -9.87 -7.10 -1.06
CA ARG A 220 -11.18 -6.44 -1.17
C ARG A 220 -12.21 -7.34 -1.85
N LYS A 221 -11.86 -8.04 -2.93
CA LYS A 221 -12.81 -8.90 -3.66
C LYS A 221 -13.25 -10.10 -2.81
N LEU A 222 -12.39 -10.60 -1.91
CA LEU A 222 -12.70 -11.69 -0.97
C LEU A 222 -13.29 -11.24 0.38
N GLY A 223 -13.27 -9.94 0.69
CA GLY A 223 -13.73 -9.40 1.98
C GLY A 223 -12.80 -9.70 3.17
N LEU A 224 -11.50 -9.88 2.92
CA LEU A 224 -10.54 -10.27 3.97
C LEU A 224 -10.26 -9.12 4.95
N GLY A 225 -9.97 -7.91 4.45
CA GLY A 225 -9.73 -6.73 5.27
C GLY A 225 -8.42 -6.77 6.07
N VAL A 226 -7.38 -7.41 5.51
CA VAL A 226 -6.02 -7.44 6.09
C VAL A 226 -5.03 -6.61 5.29
N VAL A 227 -5.20 -6.39 3.99
CA VAL A 227 -4.32 -5.51 3.19
C VAL A 227 -4.78 -4.05 3.31
N PRO A 228 -3.92 -3.11 3.76
CA PRO A 228 -4.25 -1.69 3.71
C PRO A 228 -4.53 -1.25 2.27
N ASN A 229 -5.60 -0.49 2.03
CA ASN A 229 -6.04 -0.12 0.67
C ASN A 229 -4.86 0.40 -0.17
N THR A 230 -4.59 -0.27 -1.28
CA THR A 230 -3.41 -0.04 -2.12
C THR A 230 -3.81 0.06 -3.57
N ARG A 231 -3.52 1.19 -4.22
CA ARG A 231 -3.77 1.43 -5.65
C ARG A 231 -2.47 1.76 -6.38
N VAL A 232 -2.51 1.65 -7.70
CA VAL A 232 -1.51 2.26 -8.59
C VAL A 232 -1.85 3.73 -8.75
N ILE A 233 -0.91 4.63 -8.44
CA ILE A 233 -1.06 6.07 -8.61
C ILE A 233 0.13 6.67 -9.35
N LYS A 234 0.07 7.97 -9.63
CA LYS A 234 1.19 8.75 -10.16
C LYS A 234 1.50 9.94 -9.25
N LEU A 235 2.74 10.06 -8.78
CA LEU A 235 3.19 11.24 -8.02
C LEU A 235 4.40 11.90 -8.69
N VAL A 236 4.54 13.21 -8.47
CA VAL A 236 5.74 13.99 -8.75
C VAL A 236 6.29 14.45 -7.41
N SER A 237 7.60 14.33 -7.14
CA SER A 237 8.22 14.96 -5.96
C SER A 237 9.68 15.22 -6.20
N LYS A 238 10.20 16.35 -5.72
CA LYS A 238 11.64 16.67 -5.76
C LYS A 238 12.50 15.70 -4.94
N THR A 239 11.90 14.87 -4.08
CA THR A 239 12.58 13.85 -3.25
C THR A 239 12.69 12.45 -3.88
N PHE A 240 12.00 12.19 -5.01
CA PHE A 240 12.13 10.92 -5.74
C PHE A 240 13.42 10.88 -6.59
N ASN A 241 13.94 9.69 -6.90
CA ASN A 241 15.19 9.56 -7.66
C ASN A 241 14.97 9.74 -9.17
N TYR A 242 15.37 10.88 -9.72
CA TYR A 242 15.27 11.20 -11.15
C TYR A 242 16.62 11.18 -11.87
N PRO A 243 16.65 10.86 -13.18
CA PRO A 243 17.86 11.05 -13.99
C PRO A 243 18.24 12.52 -14.02
N ARG A 244 19.55 12.83 -13.94
CA ARG A 244 20.07 14.21 -14.04
C ARG A 244 19.51 14.96 -15.27
N ILE A 245 19.34 14.25 -16.38
CA ILE A 245 18.76 14.77 -17.62
C ILE A 245 17.36 15.36 -17.40
N ASP A 246 16.49 14.71 -16.64
CA ASP A 246 15.11 15.16 -16.45
C ASP A 246 15.01 16.27 -15.40
N ILE A 247 15.91 16.29 -14.41
CA ILE A 247 16.12 17.43 -13.50
C ILE A 247 16.56 18.67 -14.29
N GLN A 248 17.52 18.53 -15.22
CA GLN A 248 17.99 19.61 -16.07
C GLN A 248 16.89 20.10 -17.04
N LYS A 249 16.11 19.20 -17.65
CA LYS A 249 14.95 19.57 -18.49
C LYS A 249 13.88 20.34 -17.70
N ALA A 250 13.56 19.90 -16.48
CA ALA A 250 12.59 20.57 -15.61
C ALA A 250 13.04 22.00 -15.27
N ARG A 251 14.32 22.18 -14.90
CA ARG A 251 14.92 23.50 -14.66
C ARG A 251 14.93 24.38 -15.92
N MET A 252 15.35 23.84 -17.07
CA MET A 252 15.42 24.59 -18.32
C MET A 252 14.03 25.05 -18.80
N LYS A 253 13.00 24.20 -18.66
CA LYS A 253 11.61 24.59 -18.93
C LYS A 253 11.14 25.72 -18.04
N GLN A 254 11.49 25.70 -16.75
CA GLN A 254 11.12 26.79 -15.83
C GLN A 254 11.80 28.09 -16.27
N VAL A 255 13.11 28.09 -16.50
CA VAL A 255 13.85 29.28 -16.98
C VAL A 255 13.29 29.83 -18.30
N ILE A 256 12.93 28.97 -19.26
CA ILE A 256 12.31 29.42 -20.52
C ILE A 256 10.89 29.97 -20.30
N MET A 257 10.13 29.46 -19.33
CA MET A 257 8.83 30.04 -18.96
C MET A 257 8.99 31.41 -18.29
N ASP A 258 9.93 31.53 -17.36
CA ASP A 258 10.18 32.74 -16.59
C ASP A 258 10.76 33.86 -17.49
N GLN A 259 11.60 33.51 -18.47
CA GLN A 259 12.21 34.47 -19.41
C GLN A 259 11.39 34.74 -20.68
N PHE A 260 10.67 33.73 -21.20
CA PHE A 260 9.91 33.82 -22.46
C PHE A 260 8.50 33.23 -22.32
N PRO A 261 7.55 33.89 -21.61
CA PRO A 261 6.21 33.34 -21.35
C PRO A 261 5.42 32.92 -22.61
N ALA A 262 5.61 33.62 -23.74
CA ALA A 262 4.99 33.27 -25.02
C ALA A 262 5.48 31.93 -25.62
N VAL A 263 6.68 31.48 -25.24
CA VAL A 263 7.23 30.16 -25.60
C VAL A 263 6.93 29.15 -24.48
N GLY A 264 7.11 29.55 -23.22
CA GLY A 264 6.85 28.69 -22.05
C GLY A 264 5.42 28.20 -21.92
N SER A 265 4.43 29.03 -22.28
CA SER A 265 3.00 28.66 -22.30
C SER A 265 2.66 27.52 -23.29
N GLN A 266 3.58 27.17 -24.20
CA GLN A 266 3.44 26.02 -25.10
C GLN A 266 3.87 24.69 -24.44
N PHE A 267 4.55 24.73 -23.29
CA PHE A 267 4.98 23.53 -22.58
C PHE A 267 3.80 22.80 -21.91
N LYS A 268 3.34 21.71 -22.54
CA LYS A 268 2.29 20.80 -22.01
C LYS A 268 2.54 20.23 -20.59
N ARG A 269 3.75 20.39 -20.03
CA ARG A 269 4.05 20.08 -18.62
C ARG A 269 5.30 20.84 -18.17
N LEU A 270 5.21 21.49 -17.03
CA LEU A 270 6.31 22.09 -16.26
C LEU A 270 6.77 21.11 -15.16
N GLY A 271 7.96 21.31 -14.61
CA GLY A 271 8.49 20.44 -13.54
C GLY A 271 8.93 19.04 -13.98
N LEU A 272 9.00 18.13 -13.00
CA LEU A 272 9.51 16.75 -13.15
C LEU A 272 8.43 15.78 -13.69
N PRO A 273 8.80 14.69 -14.38
CA PRO A 273 7.83 13.73 -14.88
C PRO A 273 7.19 12.90 -13.75
N PRO A 274 5.91 12.53 -13.84
CA PRO A 274 5.25 11.71 -12.83
C PRO A 274 5.82 10.29 -12.81
N LYS A 275 6.14 9.80 -11.61
CA LYS A 275 6.49 8.39 -11.37
C LYS A 275 5.22 7.61 -11.07
N ILE A 276 5.05 6.48 -11.75
CA ILE A 276 4.01 5.49 -11.44
C ILE A 276 4.52 4.57 -10.33
N GLY A 277 3.65 4.21 -9.40
CA GLY A 277 3.99 3.32 -8.28
C GLY A 277 2.76 2.87 -7.51
N SER A 278 2.94 2.00 -6.53
CA SER A 278 1.90 1.64 -5.59
C SER A 278 1.86 2.65 -4.46
N PHE A 279 0.66 3.02 -4.03
CA PHE A 279 0.43 3.81 -2.83
C PHE A 279 -0.47 3.01 -1.90
N GLN A 280 0.05 2.73 -0.71
CA GLN A 280 -0.58 1.92 0.35
C GLN A 280 -0.89 2.82 1.54
N LEU A 281 -2.10 2.71 2.13
CA LEU A 281 -2.45 3.48 3.33
C LEU A 281 -1.50 3.18 4.50
N PHE A 282 -1.14 4.21 5.26
CA PHE A 282 -0.26 4.08 6.42
C PHE A 282 -1.00 3.57 7.66
N MET A 283 -0.43 2.58 8.34
CA MET A 283 -1.10 1.82 9.40
C MET A 283 -0.72 2.34 10.80
N ASP A 284 -1.46 3.37 11.22
CA ASP A 284 -1.22 4.08 12.48
C ASP A 284 -1.49 3.22 13.74
N GLY A 285 -0.53 3.18 14.66
CA GLY A 285 -0.58 2.36 15.88
C GLY A 285 -0.38 0.85 15.68
N TYR A 286 0.16 0.42 14.55
CA TYR A 286 0.59 -0.97 14.31
C TYR A 286 2.08 -1.18 14.63
N LYS A 287 2.50 -2.42 14.90
CA LYS A 287 3.91 -2.85 14.98
C LYS A 287 4.09 -4.21 14.31
N ASP A 288 5.32 -4.54 13.91
CA ASP A 288 5.73 -5.83 13.32
C ASP A 288 5.12 -7.01 14.10
N ALA A 289 4.63 -8.04 13.41
CA ALA A 289 3.96 -9.16 14.08
C ALA A 289 4.89 -9.90 15.04
N ASP A 290 6.14 -10.08 14.65
CA ASP A 290 7.23 -10.60 15.49
C ASP A 290 7.36 -9.88 16.85
N TYR A 291 7.21 -8.55 16.90
CA TYR A 291 7.26 -7.78 18.16
C TYR A 291 6.19 -8.24 19.16
N TRP A 292 5.00 -8.61 18.68
CA TRP A 292 3.88 -9.04 19.52
C TRP A 292 3.89 -10.53 19.81
N LEU A 293 4.21 -11.37 18.81
CA LEU A 293 4.29 -12.82 18.96
C LEU A 293 5.25 -13.22 20.09
N ARG A 294 6.48 -12.69 20.12
CA ARG A 294 7.47 -12.94 21.19
C ARG A 294 7.01 -12.48 22.58
N ARG A 295 6.07 -11.53 22.66
CA ARG A 295 5.48 -11.07 23.93
C ARG A 295 4.38 -12.02 24.39
N TRP A 296 3.53 -12.48 23.48
CA TRP A 296 2.45 -13.44 23.78
C TRP A 296 2.94 -14.86 24.10
N GLU A 297 4.20 -15.18 23.84
CA GLU A 297 4.87 -16.37 24.40
C GLU A 297 5.00 -16.31 25.94
N ASN A 298 5.03 -15.10 26.52
CA ASN A 298 5.25 -14.87 27.96
C ASN A 298 4.02 -14.26 28.67
N ASP A 299 3.24 -13.42 27.99
CA ASP A 299 2.00 -12.79 28.45
C ASP A 299 0.87 -13.06 27.41
N PRO A 300 0.25 -14.26 27.44
CA PRO A 300 -0.67 -14.70 26.38
C PRO A 300 -1.93 -13.85 26.25
N LEU A 301 -2.46 -13.72 25.03
CA LEU A 301 -3.72 -13.03 24.78
C LEU A 301 -4.90 -13.68 25.54
N PRO A 302 -5.79 -12.87 26.15
CA PRO A 302 -7.09 -13.33 26.63
C PRO A 302 -7.86 -14.05 25.52
N THR A 303 -8.61 -15.11 25.86
CA THR A 303 -9.22 -16.04 24.89
C THR A 303 -10.01 -15.37 23.76
N ARG A 304 -10.76 -14.30 24.06
CA ARG A 304 -11.51 -13.51 23.06
C ARG A 304 -10.59 -12.87 22.01
N LEU A 305 -9.48 -12.28 22.46
CA LEU A 305 -8.50 -11.62 21.59
C LEU A 305 -7.62 -12.65 20.86
N ALA A 306 -7.33 -13.80 21.48
CA ALA A 306 -6.66 -14.91 20.82
C ALA A 306 -7.51 -15.46 19.65
N HIS A 307 -8.83 -15.56 19.84
CA HIS A 307 -9.77 -15.94 18.79
C HIS A 307 -9.87 -14.87 17.67
N GLU A 308 -10.01 -13.58 18.02
CA GLU A 308 -10.00 -12.48 17.05
C GLU A 308 -8.69 -12.48 16.22
N PHE A 309 -7.55 -12.68 16.88
CA PHE A 309 -6.25 -12.80 16.23
C PHE A 309 -6.19 -14.00 15.28
N GLN A 310 -6.69 -15.17 15.69
CA GLN A 310 -6.74 -16.37 14.83
C GLN A 310 -7.58 -16.13 13.57
N LEU A 311 -8.74 -15.47 13.66
CA LEU A 311 -9.56 -15.14 12.48
C LEU A 311 -8.81 -14.22 11.51
N PHE A 312 -8.12 -13.19 12.00
CA PHE A 312 -7.30 -12.33 11.13
C PHE A 312 -6.08 -13.07 10.56
N PHE A 313 -5.49 -13.99 11.32
CA PHE A 313 -4.35 -14.80 10.90
C PHE A 313 -4.73 -15.76 9.76
N GLU A 314 -5.88 -16.41 9.85
CA GLU A 314 -6.41 -17.26 8.78
C GLU A 314 -6.69 -16.48 7.48
N ARG A 315 -7.12 -15.22 7.58
CA ARG A 315 -7.29 -14.32 6.42
C ARG A 315 -5.96 -13.93 5.78
N LEU A 316 -4.92 -13.68 6.58
CA LEU A 316 -3.54 -13.48 6.09
C LEU A 316 -3.03 -14.71 5.35
N VAL A 317 -3.26 -15.91 5.90
CA VAL A 317 -2.92 -17.19 5.26
C VAL A 317 -3.63 -17.32 3.90
N ILE A 318 -4.92 -17.05 3.83
CA ILE A 318 -5.72 -17.14 2.60
C ILE A 318 -5.21 -16.18 1.53
N LEU A 319 -4.96 -14.92 1.89
CA LEU A 319 -4.34 -13.93 0.99
C LEU A 319 -3.03 -14.47 0.42
N ASP A 320 -2.06 -14.78 1.29
CA ASP A 320 -0.71 -15.20 0.92
C ASP A 320 -0.69 -16.49 0.09
N TYR A 321 -1.63 -17.41 0.38
CA TYR A 321 -1.75 -18.64 -0.39
C TYR A 321 -2.27 -18.37 -1.79
N ILE A 322 -3.38 -17.63 -1.95
CA ILE A 322 -3.98 -17.31 -3.26
C ILE A 322 -2.98 -16.55 -4.14
N ILE A 323 -2.35 -15.49 -3.64
CA ILE A 323 -1.38 -14.69 -4.42
C ILE A 323 -0.02 -15.38 -4.59
N ARG A 324 0.18 -16.56 -3.95
CA ARG A 324 1.48 -17.23 -3.74
C ARG A 324 2.60 -16.25 -3.41
N ASN A 325 2.46 -15.57 -2.28
CA ASN A 325 3.48 -14.67 -1.76
C ASN A 325 4.82 -15.43 -1.59
N THR A 326 5.93 -14.76 -1.92
CA THR A 326 7.28 -15.34 -1.87
C THR A 326 8.22 -14.64 -0.90
N ASP A 327 7.75 -13.63 -0.14
CA ASP A 327 8.56 -12.86 0.82
C ASP A 327 7.84 -12.50 2.15
N ARG A 328 6.84 -13.28 2.57
CA ARG A 328 6.21 -13.08 3.89
C ARG A 328 7.12 -13.61 5.02
N GLY A 329 7.96 -12.75 5.56
CA GLY A 329 8.54 -12.86 6.91
C GLY A 329 7.58 -12.37 8.00
N ASN A 330 7.95 -12.46 9.29
CA ASN A 330 7.14 -11.97 10.43
C ASN A 330 7.37 -10.49 10.78
N ASP A 331 8.29 -9.87 10.06
CA ASP A 331 8.49 -8.42 9.88
C ASP A 331 7.51 -7.85 8.82
N ASN A 332 7.25 -8.61 7.75
CA ASN A 332 6.42 -8.18 6.62
C ASN A 332 4.89 -8.31 6.85
N TRP A 333 4.43 -8.41 8.10
CA TRP A 333 3.04 -8.16 8.47
C TRP A 333 3.00 -7.54 9.86
N LEU A 334 2.02 -6.68 10.11
CA LEU A 334 1.91 -5.91 11.34
C LEU A 334 0.69 -6.35 12.15
N ILE A 335 0.73 -6.10 13.45
CA ILE A 335 -0.34 -6.29 14.42
C ILE A 335 -0.61 -4.96 15.14
N LYS A 336 -1.88 -4.61 15.28
CA LYS A 336 -2.37 -3.58 16.20
C LYS A 336 -3.04 -4.26 17.39
N TYR A 337 -2.50 -3.97 18.57
CA TYR A 337 -2.98 -4.40 19.88
C TYR A 337 -2.54 -3.34 20.89
N ASP A 338 -3.39 -3.03 21.86
CA ASP A 338 -3.10 -2.07 22.92
C ASP A 338 -3.23 -2.76 24.30
N PRO A 339 -2.12 -3.02 25.01
CA PRO A 339 -2.14 -3.72 26.29
C PRO A 339 -2.65 -2.86 27.46
N ILE A 340 -2.79 -1.54 27.28
CA ILE A 340 -3.40 -0.64 28.27
C ILE A 340 -4.92 -0.72 28.13
N VAL A 341 -5.44 -0.65 26.90
CA VAL A 341 -6.87 -0.87 26.62
C VAL A 341 -7.28 -2.30 26.98
N ALA A 342 -6.43 -3.30 26.71
CA ALA A 342 -6.71 -4.69 27.12
C ALA A 342 -6.85 -4.89 28.64
N LYS A 343 -6.17 -4.07 29.45
CA LYS A 343 -6.20 -4.14 30.92
C LYS A 343 -7.33 -3.28 31.51
N ASN A 344 -7.57 -2.09 30.96
CA ASN A 344 -8.53 -1.13 31.51
C ASN A 344 -9.95 -1.31 30.94
N SER A 345 -10.07 -1.77 29.70
CA SER A 345 -11.33 -1.93 28.96
C SER A 345 -11.30 -3.21 28.09
N PRO A 346 -11.21 -4.41 28.71
CA PRO A 346 -10.97 -5.68 28.02
C PRO A 346 -12.05 -6.02 26.97
N GLU A 347 -13.26 -5.50 27.10
CA GLU A 347 -14.36 -5.71 26.14
C GLU A 347 -14.19 -4.88 24.86
N THR A 348 -13.70 -3.65 24.95
CA THR A 348 -13.50 -2.75 23.80
C THR A 348 -12.15 -2.91 23.09
N CYS A 349 -11.22 -3.66 23.69
CA CYS A 349 -9.95 -3.99 23.04
C CYS A 349 -10.17 -4.82 21.77
N THR A 350 -9.36 -4.62 20.74
CA THR A 350 -9.37 -5.42 19.51
C THR A 350 -7.94 -5.77 19.07
N VAL A 351 -7.75 -6.92 18.42
CA VAL A 351 -6.50 -7.28 17.75
C VAL A 351 -6.72 -7.30 16.23
N LYS A 352 -5.89 -6.58 15.46
CA LYS A 352 -6.00 -6.52 13.99
C LYS A 352 -4.65 -6.76 13.31
N ILE A 353 -4.66 -7.45 12.16
CA ILE A 353 -3.48 -7.66 11.31
C ILE A 353 -3.47 -6.66 10.14
N ALA A 354 -2.28 -6.28 9.68
CA ALA A 354 -2.06 -5.57 8.42
C ALA A 354 -1.01 -6.30 7.55
N ALA A 355 -1.41 -6.77 6.38
CA ALA A 355 -0.56 -7.43 5.39
C ALA A 355 0.10 -6.38 4.47
N ILE A 356 1.35 -6.02 4.79
CA ILE A 356 2.16 -5.01 4.07
C ILE A 356 3.17 -5.67 3.12
N ASP A 357 3.95 -4.87 2.38
CA ASP A 357 5.05 -5.29 1.48
C ASP A 357 4.71 -6.49 0.57
N ASN A 358 3.56 -6.44 -0.10
CA ASN A 358 3.04 -7.51 -0.95
C ASN A 358 3.67 -7.48 -2.37
N GLY A 359 4.78 -6.74 -2.57
CA GLY A 359 5.39 -6.51 -3.87
C GLY A 359 6.09 -7.71 -4.52
N LEU A 360 6.04 -8.89 -3.90
CA LEU A 360 6.78 -10.10 -4.30
C LEU A 360 5.88 -11.34 -4.30
N ALA A 361 4.69 -11.19 -4.88
CA ALA A 361 3.68 -12.22 -5.10
C ALA A 361 3.35 -12.35 -6.61
N PHE A 362 2.28 -13.08 -6.94
CA PHE A 362 1.83 -13.40 -8.30
C PHE A 362 2.94 -14.00 -9.20
N PRO A 363 3.58 -15.11 -8.79
CA PRO A 363 4.58 -15.77 -9.62
C PRO A 363 3.97 -16.44 -10.87
N PHE A 364 4.70 -16.41 -11.99
CA PHE A 364 4.28 -17.06 -13.25
C PHE A 364 4.59 -18.57 -13.29
N LYS A 365 5.26 -19.09 -12.27
CA LYS A 365 5.41 -20.53 -12.01
C LYS A 365 5.60 -20.75 -10.52
N HIS A 366 5.28 -21.94 -10.02
CA HIS A 366 5.72 -22.32 -8.68
C HIS A 366 7.26 -22.32 -8.56
N PRO A 367 7.83 -22.09 -7.36
CA PRO A 367 9.27 -22.08 -7.18
C PRO A 367 9.95 -23.42 -7.53
N ASP A 368 11.22 -23.34 -7.91
CA ASP A 368 12.04 -24.54 -8.13
C ASP A 368 12.50 -25.12 -6.79
N SER A 369 12.63 -26.46 -6.68
CA SER A 369 12.90 -27.20 -5.42
C SER A 369 14.14 -26.78 -4.63
N TRP A 370 15.06 -26.02 -5.23
CA TRP A 370 16.28 -25.50 -4.59
C TRP A 370 16.08 -24.13 -3.91
N ARG A 371 14.90 -23.49 -4.08
CA ARG A 371 14.60 -22.16 -3.55
C ARG A 371 13.10 -21.99 -3.29
N ALA A 372 12.60 -22.65 -2.25
CA ALA A 372 11.17 -22.89 -2.02
C ALA A 372 10.31 -21.64 -1.71
N TYR A 373 10.90 -20.54 -1.24
CA TYR A 373 10.20 -19.36 -0.69
C TYR A 373 9.05 -19.74 0.27
N PRO A 374 9.38 -20.22 1.48
CA PRO A 374 8.38 -20.63 2.46
C PRO A 374 7.61 -19.44 3.03
N TYR A 375 6.41 -19.71 3.53
CA TYR A 375 5.64 -18.75 4.33
C TYR A 375 6.13 -18.80 5.78
N HIS A 376 6.67 -17.71 6.34
CA HIS A 376 7.26 -17.78 7.69
C HIS A 376 6.22 -17.97 8.80
N TRP A 377 4.95 -17.61 8.54
CA TRP A 377 3.85 -17.91 9.45
C TRP A 377 3.58 -19.42 9.61
N ALA A 378 4.04 -20.29 8.69
CA ALA A 378 3.77 -21.74 8.75
C ALA A 378 4.47 -22.43 9.94
N TRP A 379 5.48 -21.81 10.55
CA TRP A 379 6.13 -22.31 11.77
C TRP A 379 5.43 -21.89 13.07
N LEU A 380 4.46 -20.97 13.02
CA LEU A 380 3.74 -20.48 14.19
C LEU A 380 2.74 -21.52 14.71
N SER A 381 2.41 -21.46 16.01
CA SER A 381 1.45 -22.37 16.63
C SER A 381 0.04 -22.22 16.02
N GLN A 382 -0.34 -21.00 15.66
CA GLN A 382 -1.60 -20.66 14.99
C GLN A 382 -1.78 -21.38 13.64
N ALA A 383 -0.69 -21.66 12.93
CA ALA A 383 -0.73 -22.37 11.64
C ALA A 383 -1.02 -23.88 11.78
N LYS A 384 -0.97 -24.43 13.01
CA LYS A 384 -1.30 -25.83 13.29
C LYS A 384 -2.80 -26.04 13.54
N LEU A 385 -3.54 -24.98 13.85
CA LEU A 385 -4.99 -25.04 14.08
C LEU A 385 -5.75 -25.19 12.75
N PRO A 386 -6.82 -26.02 12.69
CA PRO A 386 -7.75 -26.04 11.56
C PRO A 386 -8.31 -24.65 11.22
N PHE A 387 -8.60 -24.38 9.94
CA PHE A 387 -9.36 -23.18 9.57
C PHE A 387 -10.71 -23.15 10.27
N SER A 388 -11.02 -22.03 10.92
CA SER A 388 -12.29 -21.81 11.62
C SER A 388 -13.50 -21.87 10.69
N GLU A 389 -14.67 -22.18 11.25
CA GLU A 389 -15.95 -22.18 10.53
C GLU A 389 -16.25 -20.81 9.92
N ALA A 390 -16.08 -19.72 10.67
CA ALA A 390 -16.29 -18.36 10.18
C ALA A 390 -15.38 -17.98 8.99
N THR A 391 -14.14 -18.46 8.95
CA THR A 391 -13.26 -18.30 7.77
C THR A 391 -13.72 -19.13 6.58
N ARG A 392 -14.18 -20.37 6.83
CA ARG A 392 -14.70 -21.27 5.79
C ARG A 392 -15.97 -20.69 5.17
N GLU A 393 -16.91 -20.21 5.97
CA GLU A 393 -18.14 -19.54 5.52
C GLU A 393 -17.86 -18.25 4.73
N LEU A 394 -16.90 -17.43 5.18
CA LEU A 394 -16.51 -16.20 4.48
C LEU A 394 -15.98 -16.49 3.06
N VAL A 395 -15.11 -17.49 2.91
CA VAL A 395 -14.26 -17.64 1.71
C VAL A 395 -14.64 -18.81 0.79
N LEU A 396 -15.09 -19.94 1.34
CA LEU A 396 -15.35 -21.15 0.55
C LEU A 396 -16.48 -21.00 -0.49
N PRO A 397 -17.60 -20.28 -0.24
CA PRO A 397 -18.62 -20.06 -1.27
C PRO A 397 -18.07 -19.26 -2.45
N GLN A 398 -17.37 -18.16 -2.17
CA GLN A 398 -16.75 -17.30 -3.18
C GLN A 398 -15.73 -18.08 -4.04
N LEU A 399 -14.81 -18.80 -3.41
CA LEU A 399 -13.80 -19.56 -4.15
C LEU A 399 -14.37 -20.75 -4.92
N SER A 400 -15.50 -21.33 -4.50
CA SER A 400 -16.12 -22.47 -5.19
C SER A 400 -16.81 -22.05 -6.49
N ASP A 401 -17.35 -20.83 -6.55
CA ASP A 401 -17.92 -20.27 -7.77
C ASP A 401 -16.83 -20.00 -8.83
N GLN A 402 -17.05 -20.55 -10.03
CA GLN A 402 -16.13 -20.36 -11.16
C GLN A 402 -16.26 -18.97 -11.79
N ASN A 403 -17.41 -18.30 -11.65
CA ASN A 403 -17.61 -16.95 -12.16
C ASN A 403 -16.79 -15.96 -11.32
N PHE A 404 -16.92 -15.98 -9.99
CA PHE A 404 -16.09 -15.21 -9.06
C PHE A 404 -14.58 -15.36 -9.33
N VAL A 405 -14.09 -16.60 -9.55
CA VAL A 405 -12.68 -16.87 -9.83
C VAL A 405 -12.25 -16.33 -11.21
N GLN A 406 -13.13 -16.37 -12.22
CA GLN A 406 -12.88 -15.78 -13.53
C GLN A 406 -12.90 -14.25 -13.47
N ASP A 407 -13.87 -13.64 -12.78
CA ASP A 407 -13.95 -12.19 -12.55
C ASP A 407 -12.71 -11.69 -11.81
N LEU A 408 -12.20 -12.44 -10.82
CA LEU A 408 -10.95 -12.11 -10.13
C LEU A 408 -9.75 -12.13 -11.08
N CYS A 409 -9.70 -13.08 -12.01
CA CYS A 409 -8.67 -13.09 -13.06
C CYS A 409 -8.81 -11.88 -13.99
N ASP A 410 -10.03 -11.49 -14.34
CA ASP A 410 -10.27 -10.39 -15.28
C ASP A 410 -10.07 -9.00 -14.64
N ASP A 411 -10.38 -8.83 -13.35
CA ASP A 411 -10.01 -7.64 -12.55
C ASP A 411 -8.48 -7.49 -12.47
N LEU A 412 -7.77 -8.58 -12.17
CA LEU A 412 -6.30 -8.60 -12.17
C LEU A 412 -5.73 -8.35 -13.57
N TYR A 413 -6.42 -8.74 -14.65
CA TYR A 413 -6.06 -8.37 -16.02
C TYR A 413 -6.25 -6.87 -16.27
N GLN A 414 -7.35 -6.26 -15.82
CA GLN A 414 -7.55 -4.80 -15.93
C GLN A 414 -6.46 -4.00 -15.19
N LEU A 415 -5.96 -4.54 -14.08
CA LEU A 415 -4.85 -3.96 -13.31
C LEU A 415 -3.49 -4.17 -14.01
N PHE A 416 -3.14 -5.41 -14.35
CA PHE A 416 -1.79 -5.75 -14.81
C PHE A 416 -1.52 -5.25 -16.24
N LYS A 417 -2.55 -5.17 -17.11
CA LYS A 417 -2.42 -4.63 -18.48
C LYS A 417 -1.99 -3.15 -18.54
N GLN A 418 -1.98 -2.44 -17.41
CA GLN A 418 -1.53 -1.05 -17.30
C GLN A 418 0.00 -0.92 -17.40
N ASP A 419 0.73 -2.03 -17.29
CA ASP A 419 2.18 -2.04 -17.48
C ASP A 419 2.57 -1.93 -18.97
N LYS A 420 3.51 -1.02 -19.29
CA LYS A 420 4.12 -0.93 -20.63
C LYS A 420 4.94 -2.16 -21.02
N GLY A 421 5.31 -3.00 -20.04
CA GLY A 421 5.94 -4.31 -20.22
C GLY A 421 5.01 -5.47 -19.86
N PHE A 422 3.69 -5.28 -19.91
CA PHE A 422 2.73 -6.36 -19.77
C PHE A 422 2.88 -7.37 -20.91
N ASP A 423 2.98 -8.66 -20.57
CA ASP A 423 2.89 -9.76 -21.52
C ASP A 423 1.76 -10.70 -21.13
N ARG A 424 0.84 -10.94 -22.07
CA ARG A 424 -0.34 -11.77 -21.84
C ARG A 424 0.03 -13.23 -21.57
N HIS A 425 1.09 -13.75 -22.16
CA HIS A 425 1.49 -15.15 -21.97
C HIS A 425 2.05 -15.41 -20.56
N HIS A 426 2.80 -14.47 -19.98
CA HIS A 426 3.18 -14.54 -18.57
C HIS A 426 1.98 -14.31 -17.63
N PHE A 427 1.04 -13.42 -17.98
CA PHE A 427 -0.18 -13.21 -17.19
C PHE A 427 -1.04 -14.48 -17.06
N GLU A 428 -1.34 -15.16 -18.17
CA GLU A 428 -2.15 -16.39 -18.13
C GLU A 428 -1.47 -17.50 -17.30
N LYS A 429 -0.13 -17.51 -17.21
CA LYS A 429 0.64 -18.39 -16.30
C LYS A 429 0.54 -17.96 -14.83
N GLN A 430 0.61 -16.67 -14.51
CA GLN A 430 0.35 -16.17 -13.15
C GLN A 430 -1.04 -16.59 -12.67
N MET A 431 -2.05 -16.43 -13.53
CA MET A 431 -3.41 -16.88 -13.24
C MET A 431 -3.52 -18.41 -13.18
N GLY A 432 -2.70 -19.14 -13.93
CA GLY A 432 -2.60 -20.60 -13.83
C GLY A 432 -2.05 -21.11 -12.49
N VAL A 433 -1.07 -20.40 -11.92
CA VAL A 433 -0.60 -20.65 -10.55
C VAL A 433 -1.68 -20.26 -9.54
N MET A 434 -2.30 -19.09 -9.67
CA MET A 434 -3.35 -18.62 -8.77
C MET A 434 -4.55 -19.58 -8.72
N ARG A 435 -5.03 -20.08 -9.86
CA ARG A 435 -6.10 -21.09 -9.91
C ARG A 435 -5.71 -22.42 -9.25
N GLY A 436 -4.44 -22.83 -9.36
CA GLY A 436 -3.92 -24.01 -8.64
C GLY A 436 -3.87 -23.82 -7.12
N GLN A 437 -3.52 -22.62 -6.65
CA GLN A 437 -3.60 -22.26 -5.23
C GLN A 437 -5.05 -22.21 -4.74
N ILE A 438 -5.97 -21.65 -5.52
CA ILE A 438 -7.41 -21.64 -5.20
C ILE A 438 -7.95 -23.08 -5.10
N LEU A 439 -7.60 -23.98 -6.01
CA LEU A 439 -8.01 -25.39 -5.99
C LEU A 439 -7.54 -26.11 -4.71
N ASN A 440 -6.27 -25.96 -4.34
CA ASN A 440 -5.74 -26.53 -3.09
C ASN A 440 -6.44 -25.94 -1.84
N LEU A 441 -6.67 -24.63 -1.83
CA LEU A 441 -7.33 -23.93 -0.72
C LEU A 441 -8.81 -24.33 -0.57
N GLN A 442 -9.57 -24.42 -1.66
CA GLN A 442 -10.93 -24.96 -1.67
C GLN A 442 -10.99 -26.33 -0.98
N GLN A 443 -10.08 -27.23 -1.35
CA GLN A 443 -10.04 -28.59 -0.81
C GLN A 443 -9.65 -28.57 0.68
N ALA A 444 -8.67 -27.76 1.08
CA ALA A 444 -8.29 -27.62 2.49
C ALA A 444 -9.40 -27.04 3.38
N LEU A 445 -10.17 -26.06 2.87
CA LEU A 445 -11.33 -25.50 3.57
C LEU A 445 -12.49 -26.50 3.67
N LYS A 446 -12.72 -27.32 2.64
CA LYS A 446 -13.70 -28.43 2.67
C LYS A 446 -13.32 -29.48 3.72
N ASP A 447 -12.06 -29.92 3.70
CA ASP A 447 -11.50 -30.94 4.59
C ASP A 447 -11.23 -30.46 6.03
N SER A 448 -11.50 -29.19 6.35
CA SER A 448 -11.16 -28.56 7.64
C SER A 448 -9.69 -28.72 8.04
N LYS A 449 -8.77 -28.59 7.07
CA LYS A 449 -7.32 -28.65 7.29
C LYS A 449 -6.78 -27.40 8.00
N SER A 450 -5.57 -27.50 8.53
CA SER A 450 -4.82 -26.35 9.06
C SER A 450 -3.97 -25.65 7.97
N PRO A 451 -3.53 -24.38 8.19
CA PRO A 451 -2.57 -23.71 7.32
C PRO A 451 -1.29 -24.52 7.05
N VAL A 452 -0.76 -25.25 8.04
CA VAL A 452 0.38 -26.18 7.86
C VAL A 452 0.05 -27.29 6.88
N GLN A 453 -1.11 -27.94 7.02
CA GLN A 453 -1.54 -29.00 6.10
C GLN A 453 -1.80 -28.47 4.69
N LEU A 454 -2.30 -27.24 4.55
CA LEU A 454 -2.48 -26.56 3.25
C LEU A 454 -1.15 -26.31 2.53
N VAL A 455 -0.09 -25.88 3.23
CA VAL A 455 1.23 -25.65 2.61
C VAL A 455 2.00 -26.95 2.32
N GLN A 456 1.56 -28.07 2.90
CA GLN A 456 2.06 -29.42 2.59
C GLN A 456 1.38 -30.03 1.34
N MET A 457 0.29 -29.45 0.82
CA MET A 457 -0.38 -29.97 -0.37
C MET A 457 0.49 -29.83 -1.63
N PRO A 458 0.50 -30.82 -2.54
CA PRO A 458 1.27 -30.75 -3.79
C PRO A 458 0.95 -29.49 -4.61
N ALA A 459 1.98 -28.88 -5.18
CA ALA A 459 1.83 -27.69 -6.00
C ALA A 459 1.14 -28.01 -7.34
N VAL A 460 -0.02 -27.39 -7.59
CA VAL A 460 -0.83 -27.54 -8.80
C VAL A 460 -0.77 -26.26 -9.64
N ILE A 461 -0.83 -26.40 -10.97
CA ILE A 461 -1.09 -25.32 -11.93
C ILE A 461 -2.34 -25.71 -12.73
N VAL A 462 -3.24 -24.74 -12.97
CA VAL A 462 -4.50 -24.94 -13.70
C VAL A 462 -4.53 -24.02 -14.93
N GLU A 463 -4.10 -24.57 -16.06
CA GLU A 463 -3.99 -23.86 -17.33
C GLU A 463 -5.34 -23.86 -18.07
N LYS A 464 -5.67 -22.79 -18.81
CA LYS A 464 -6.81 -22.80 -19.74
C LYS A 464 -6.44 -23.64 -20.96
N ALA A 465 -7.29 -24.61 -21.30
CA ALA A 465 -7.10 -25.44 -22.49
C ALA A 465 -7.05 -24.56 -23.74
N LYS A 466 -6.12 -24.87 -24.67
CA LYS A 466 -6.14 -24.25 -25.99
C LYS A 466 -7.36 -24.73 -26.76
N ARG A 467 -8.14 -23.79 -27.29
CA ARG A 467 -9.06 -24.08 -28.38
C ARG A 467 -8.24 -24.19 -29.68
N ASP A 468 -8.14 -25.38 -30.24
CA ASP A 468 -7.88 -25.50 -31.67
C ASP A 468 -9.14 -25.04 -32.43
N SER A 469 -8.95 -24.48 -33.64
CA SER A 469 -9.99 -23.72 -34.35
C SER A 469 -11.20 -24.54 -34.81
N ASP A 470 -11.07 -25.87 -34.84
CA ASP A 470 -11.90 -26.73 -35.69
C ASP A 470 -12.89 -27.61 -34.89
N THR A 471 -13.10 -27.34 -33.59
CA THR A 471 -14.03 -28.12 -32.73
C THR A 471 -15.32 -27.37 -32.36
N PRO A 472 -16.49 -28.03 -32.38
CA PRO A 472 -17.79 -27.38 -32.21
C PRO A 472 -18.12 -27.01 -30.75
N LYS A 473 -19.11 -26.12 -30.58
CA LYS A 473 -19.42 -25.36 -29.35
C LYS A 473 -20.15 -26.16 -28.23
N LEU A 474 -19.80 -27.43 -28.00
CA LEU A 474 -20.46 -28.29 -27.00
C LEU A 474 -19.43 -29.06 -26.16
N PHE A 475 -18.91 -28.39 -25.13
CA PHE A 475 -18.06 -28.94 -24.07
C PHE A 475 -18.47 -28.36 -22.72
N SER A 476 -18.23 -29.10 -21.64
CA SER A 476 -18.43 -28.60 -20.27
C SER A 476 -17.30 -27.63 -19.90
N PHE A 477 -17.57 -26.73 -18.96
CA PHE A 477 -16.56 -25.79 -18.44
C PHE A 477 -15.38 -26.52 -17.76
N SER A 478 -15.63 -27.72 -17.21
CA SER A 478 -14.58 -28.63 -16.73
C SER A 478 -13.52 -28.93 -17.78
N ASP A 479 -13.93 -29.03 -19.05
CA ASP A 479 -13.10 -29.50 -20.15
C ASP A 479 -12.28 -28.34 -20.75
N THR A 480 -12.50 -27.12 -20.24
CA THR A 480 -11.79 -25.88 -20.63
C THR A 480 -10.51 -25.66 -19.82
N PHE A 481 -10.16 -26.54 -18.87
CA PHE A 481 -8.96 -26.41 -18.04
C PHE A 481 -8.17 -27.71 -17.90
N THR A 482 -6.84 -27.61 -17.89
CA THR A 482 -5.93 -28.74 -17.64
C THR A 482 -5.21 -28.55 -16.30
N GLN A 483 -5.21 -29.60 -15.47
CA GLN A 483 -4.49 -29.62 -14.20
C GLN A 483 -3.09 -30.23 -14.39
N ARG A 484 -2.06 -29.59 -13.81
CA ARG A 484 -0.68 -30.07 -13.86
C ARG A 484 -0.03 -30.00 -12.47
N PHE A 485 0.38 -31.16 -11.97
CA PHE A 485 1.13 -31.29 -10.71
C PHE A 485 2.63 -31.09 -10.93
N GLN A 486 3.29 -30.37 -10.02
CA GLN A 486 4.75 -30.24 -10.01
C GLN A 486 5.37 -31.46 -9.32
N ASN A 487 5.49 -32.58 -10.06
CA ASN A 487 6.10 -33.82 -9.58
C ASN A 487 7.64 -33.73 -9.49
N LYS A 488 8.13 -32.81 -8.66
CA LYS A 488 9.52 -32.75 -8.17
C LYS A 488 9.47 -32.52 -6.67
N SER A 489 9.92 -33.50 -5.90
CA SER A 489 10.10 -33.34 -4.45
C SER A 489 10.99 -32.12 -4.14
N PRO A 490 10.77 -31.43 -2.99
CA PRO A 490 11.80 -30.59 -2.42
C PRO A 490 13.01 -31.48 -2.06
N PHE A 491 14.24 -31.00 -2.27
CA PHE A 491 15.44 -31.72 -1.82
C PHE A 491 15.49 -31.86 -0.28
N PHE A 492 14.74 -31.01 0.42
CA PHE A 492 14.39 -31.17 1.83
C PHE A 492 12.96 -31.68 1.94
N SER A 493 12.79 -33.00 1.94
CA SER A 493 11.61 -33.64 2.51
C SER A 493 11.66 -33.48 4.02
N TRP A 494 10.66 -32.82 4.61
CA TRP A 494 10.60 -32.60 6.05
C TRP A 494 10.12 -33.88 6.77
N CYS A 495 10.82 -34.24 7.84
CA CYS A 495 10.37 -35.18 8.87
C CYS A 495 9.93 -34.40 10.11
#